data_AF-A0A538J923-F1
#
_entry.id   AF-A0A538J923-F1
#
_cell.length_a   1.000
_cell.length_b   1.000
_cell.length_c   1.000
_cell.angle_alpha   90.00
_cell.angle_beta   90.00
_cell.angle_gamma   90.00
#
_symmetry.space_group_name_H-M   'P 1'
#
loop_
_entity.id
_entity.type
_entity.pdbx_description
1 polymer ?
#
loop_
_entity_poly.entity_id
_entity_poly.type
_entity_poly.pdbx_seq_one_letter_code
_entity_poly.pdbx_strand_id
1 'polypeptide(L)' 'MRKRPLSSRSVQKLAERERTVGLDPDDPAAQWLQEHDPPPAVEPPKAARKSKTLHRWRQRHQAR' A
#
# COMPACT_ATOMS: atom_id res chain seq x y z
N MET A 1 -14.01 13.84 -24.28
CA MET A 1 -12.54 13.77 -24.50
C MET A 1 -11.93 12.75 -23.56
N ARG A 2 -11.16 11.77 -24.06
CA ARG A 2 -10.41 10.84 -23.20
C ARG A 2 -9.18 11.57 -22.64
N LYS A 3 -9.02 11.59 -21.32
CA LYS A 3 -7.80 12.13 -20.67
C LYS A 3 -6.61 11.26 -21.08
N ARG A 4 -5.50 11.88 -21.47
CA ARG A 4 -4.27 11.15 -21.84
C ARG A 4 -3.73 10.46 -20.58
N PRO A 5 -3.27 9.20 -20.67
CA PRO A 5 -2.67 8.51 -19.54
C PRO A 5 -1.43 9.26 -19.05
N LEU A 6 -1.26 9.34 -17.73
CA LEU A 6 -0.11 10.00 -17.12
C LEU A 6 1.18 9.23 -17.43
N SER A 7 2.27 9.97 -17.64
CA SER A 7 3.60 9.38 -17.75
C SER A 7 4.04 8.77 -16.42
N SER A 8 4.91 7.76 -16.46
CA SER A 8 5.48 7.15 -15.25
C SER A 8 6.10 8.19 -14.30
N ARG A 9 6.84 9.16 -14.84
CA ARG A 9 7.44 10.26 -14.07
C ARG A 9 6.39 11.14 -13.37
N SER A 10 5.28 11.45 -14.05
CA SER A 10 4.20 12.23 -13.44
C SER A 10 3.47 11.45 -12.34
N VAL A 11 3.29 10.13 -12.50
CA VAL A 11 2.71 9.28 -11.44
C VAL A 11 3.62 9.25 -10.22
N GLN A 12 4.92 9.11 -10.41
CA GLN A 12 5.90 9.13 -9.32
C GLN A 12 5.87 10.44 -8.54
N LYS A 13 5.86 11.58 -9.24
CA LYS A 13 5.79 12.91 -8.63
C LYS A 13 4.49 13.15 -7.84
N LEU A 14 3.39 12.56 -8.30
CA LEU A 14 2.09 12.65 -7.64
C LEU A 14 2.09 11.81 -6.36
N ALA A 15 2.61 10.59 -6.42
CA ALA A 15 2.78 9.72 -5.25
C ALA A 15 3.77 10.28 -4.22
N GLU A 16 4.82 11.00 -4.65
CA GLU A 16 5.72 11.73 -3.76
C GLU A 16 4.97 12.85 -3.04
N ARG A 17 4.20 13.67 -3.77
CA ARG A 17 3.37 14.72 -3.17
C ARG A 17 2.38 14.18 -2.16
N GLU A 18 1.68 13.08 -2.48
CA GLU A 18 0.74 12.44 -1.54
C GLU A 18 1.42 11.98 -0.25
N ARG A 19 2.67 11.50 -0.33
CA ARG A 19 3.45 11.14 0.86
C ARG A 19 3.99 12.34 1.63
N THR A 20 4.42 13.39 0.92
CA THR A 20 4.96 14.61 1.53
C THR A 20 3.88 15.47 2.17
N VAL A 21 2.67 15.46 1.61
CA VAL A 21 1.46 16.03 2.21
C VAL A 21 0.97 15.16 3.39
N GLY A 22 1.85 14.33 3.95
CA GLY A 22 1.54 13.35 4.98
C GLY A 22 0.64 13.90 6.07
N LEU A 23 -0.24 13.04 6.56
CA LEU A 23 -1.05 13.28 7.74
C LEU A 23 -0.12 13.77 8.86
N ASP A 24 -0.55 14.83 9.55
CA ASP A 24 0.21 15.42 10.64
C ASP A 24 0.58 14.30 11.64
N PRO A 25 1.87 14.07 11.93
CA PRO A 25 2.28 13.01 12.85
C PRO A 25 1.69 13.18 14.25
N ASP A 26 1.32 14.42 14.61
CA ASP A 26 0.68 14.75 15.88
C ASP A 26 -0.84 14.93 15.75
N ASP A 27 -1.44 14.50 14.63
CA ASP A 27 -2.90 14.56 14.42
C ASP A 27 -3.63 13.81 15.54
N PRO A 28 -4.37 14.52 16.42
CA PRO A 28 -5.08 13.89 17.53
C PRO A 28 -6.10 12.86 17.05
N ALA A 29 -6.68 13.05 15.86
CA ALA A 29 -7.62 12.09 15.29
C ALA A 29 -6.93 10.80 14.84
N ALA A 30 -5.71 10.90 14.29
CA ALA A 30 -4.92 9.73 13.92
C ALA A 30 -4.47 8.94 15.16
N GLN A 31 -4.06 9.63 16.23
CA GLN A 31 -3.72 9.00 17.51
C GLN A 31 -4.93 8.28 18.11
N TRP A 32 -6.10 8.93 18.10
CA TRP A 32 -7.34 8.32 18.57
C TRP A 32 -7.70 7.06 17.77
N LEU A 33 -7.60 7.08 16.44
CA LEU A 33 -7.86 5.90 15.61
C LEU A 33 -6.87 4.77 15.90
N GLN A 34 -5.60 5.08 16.14
CA GLN A 34 -4.61 4.05 16.48
C GLN A 34 -4.91 3.38 17.84
N GLU A 35 -5.44 4.14 18.79
CA GLU A 35 -5.83 3.64 20.12
C GLU A 35 -7.18 2.91 20.11
N HIS A 36 -8.15 3.36 19.31
CA HIS A 36 -9.54 2.93 19.41
C HIS A 36 -10.07 2.13 18.20
N ASP A 37 -9.41 2.21 17.04
CA ASP A 37 -9.77 1.49 15.82
C ASP A 37 -8.57 0.71 15.28
N PRO A 38 -8.16 -0.37 15.98
CA PRO A 38 -7.04 -1.18 15.54
C PRO A 38 -7.31 -1.76 14.14
N PRO A 39 -6.29 -1.85 13.28
CA PRO A 39 -6.48 -2.34 11.93
C PRO A 39 -7.09 -3.75 11.94
N PRO A 40 -7.98 -4.05 10.98
CA PRO A 40 -8.63 -5.36 10.93
C PRO A 40 -7.59 -6.46 10.79
N ALA A 41 -7.89 -7.62 11.37
CA ALA A 41 -7.06 -8.79 11.22
C ALA A 41 -6.88 -9.11 9.72
N VAL A 42 -5.64 -9.42 9.33
CA VAL A 42 -5.36 -9.79 7.94
C VAL A 42 -6.13 -11.06 7.60
N GLU A 43 -7.00 -10.98 6.59
CA GLU A 43 -7.75 -12.14 6.15
C GLU A 43 -6.80 -13.26 5.70
N PRO A 44 -7.05 -14.52 6.13
CA PRO A 44 -6.26 -15.64 5.65
C PRO A 44 -6.46 -15.80 4.13
N PRO A 45 -5.43 -16.24 3.40
CA PRO A 45 -5.57 -16.44 1.97
C PRO A 45 -6.60 -17.55 1.71
N LYS A 46 -7.49 -17.33 0.74
CA LYS A 46 -8.53 -18.30 0.30
C LYS A 46 -7.98 -19.73 0.04
N ALA A 47 -6.69 -19.85 -0.28
CA ALA A 47 -5.99 -21.12 -0.36
C ALA A 47 -4.50 -20.92 -0.10
N ALA A 48 -3.80 -21.95 0.37
CA ALA A 48 -2.35 -21.90 0.62
C ALA A 48 -1.55 -21.42 -0.61
N ARG A 49 -1.91 -21.89 -1.82
CA ARG A 49 -1.30 -21.47 -3.09
C ARG A 49 -1.47 -19.98 -3.43
N LYS A 50 -2.44 -19.31 -2.81
CA LYS A 50 -2.75 -17.88 -2.99
C LYS A 50 -2.10 -17.00 -1.92
N SER A 51 -1.25 -17.54 -1.07
CA SER A 51 -0.51 -16.75 -0.09
C SER A 51 0.44 -15.76 -0.78
N LYS A 52 0.37 -14.49 -0.36
CA LYS A 52 1.29 -13.42 -0.81
C LYS A 52 2.75 -13.75 -0.47
N THR A 53 2.97 -14.42 0.66
CA THR A 53 4.30 -14.88 1.09
C THR A 53 4.86 -15.92 0.12
N LEU A 54 4.06 -16.93 -0.24
CA LEU A 54 4.46 -17.94 -1.23
C LEU A 54 4.74 -17.30 -2.59
N HIS A 55 3.90 -16.37 -3.04
CA HIS A 55 4.12 -15.67 -4.31
C HIS A 55 5.45 -14.91 -4.33
N ARG A 56 5.73 -14.13 -3.27
CA ARG A 56 7.00 -13.41 -3.12
C ARG A 56 8.21 -14.34 -3.10
N TRP A 57 8.11 -15.46 -2.38
CA TRP A 57 9.16 -16.49 -2.38
C TRP A 57 9.41 -17.03 -3.80
N ARG A 58 8.36 -17.43 -4.53
CA ARG A 58 8.50 -17.91 -5.91
C ARG A 58 9.17 -16.89 -6.82
N GLN A 59 8.78 -15.62 -6.75
CA GLN A 59 9.36 -14.55 -7.57
C GLN A 59 10.87 -14.39 -7.30
N ARG A 60 11.30 -14.46 -6.04
CA ARG A 60 12.74 -14.39 -5.69
C ARG A 60 13.54 -15.59 -6.20
N HIS A 61 12.92 -16.77 -6.27
CA HIS A 61 13.56 -18.01 -6.69
C HIS A 61 13.46 -18.30 -8.19
N GLN A 62 12.54 -17.65 -8.91
CA GLN A 62 12.40 -17.74 -10.37
C GLN A 62 13.23 -16.70 -11.13
N ALA A 63 13.73 -15.66 -10.44
CA ALA A 63 14.63 -14.66 -11.01
C ALA A 63 16.11 -15.08 -10.99
N ARG A 64 16.38 -16.37 -10.80
CA ARG A 64 17.69 -17.04 -10.94
C ARG A 64 17.64 -17.93 -12.17
#